data_AF-A0A927R9T1-F1
#
_entry.id   AF-A0A927R9T1-F1
#
_cell.length_a   1.000
_cell.length_b   1.000
_cell.length_c   1.000
_cell.angle_alpha   90.00
_cell.angle_beta   90.00
_cell.angle_gamma   90.00
#
_symmetry.space_group_name_H-M   'P 1'
#
loop_
_entity.id
_entity.type
_entity.pdbx_description
1 polymer ?
#
loop_
_entity_poly.entity_id
_entity_poly.type
_entity_poly.pdbx_seq_one_letter_code
_entity_poly.pdbx_strand_id
1 'polypeptide(L)'
;MTDSSSSSGLRPQMLGKQVDGTVPHSARVWNYWLGGTDNFAADRVLGDQVRAVFPNIVEVARASRAFLGRAVRYLAGEAGIRQFLDVGTGLPTADNTHEVAQRIAPQSRIVYVDNDPLVLVHARALLTSTRRGPPTTSRRMCGTRTRSSGPRRGPWISVNRSH
;
A
#
# COMPACT_ATOMS: atom_id res chain seq x y z
N MET A 1 34.01 3.25 -43.70
CA MET A 1 34.31 2.73 -42.35
C MET A 1 34.44 3.92 -41.41
N THR A 2 33.35 4.29 -40.76
CA THR A 2 33.31 5.12 -39.55
C THR A 2 32.09 4.67 -38.75
N ASP A 3 32.38 4.30 -37.52
CA ASP A 3 31.50 3.79 -36.48
C ASP A 3 30.71 4.94 -35.85
N SER A 4 29.45 4.73 -35.45
CA SER A 4 28.74 5.54 -34.42
C SER A 4 27.37 4.95 -34.08
N SER A 5 27.38 3.91 -33.26
CA SER A 5 26.59 3.74 -32.03
C SER A 5 25.25 4.50 -31.92
N SER A 6 24.18 3.86 -32.39
CA SER A 6 22.80 4.21 -32.01
C SER A 6 22.51 3.74 -30.58
N SER A 7 22.52 4.69 -29.64
CA SER A 7 22.11 4.46 -28.26
C SER A 7 20.66 3.95 -28.21
N SER A 8 20.49 2.71 -27.74
CA SER A 8 19.19 2.12 -27.49
C SER A 8 18.50 2.92 -26.39
N GLY A 9 17.52 3.74 -26.78
CA GLY A 9 16.63 4.44 -25.86
C GLY A 9 16.03 3.46 -24.86
N LEU A 10 16.29 3.70 -23.57
CA LEU A 10 15.64 3.03 -22.45
C LEU A 10 14.13 3.11 -22.65
N ARG A 11 13.48 1.98 -22.92
CA ARG A 11 12.02 1.93 -23.04
C ARG A 11 11.40 2.38 -21.70
N PRO A 12 10.52 3.40 -21.68
CA PRO A 12 9.79 3.80 -20.48
C PRO A 12 8.69 2.77 -20.18
N GLN A 13 9.06 1.59 -19.69
CA GLN A 13 8.11 0.60 -19.15
C GLN A 13 7.82 0.82 -17.65
N MET A 14 8.17 2.01 -17.15
CA MET A 14 7.99 2.43 -15.75
C MET A 14 6.88 3.47 -15.55
N LEU A 15 6.02 3.71 -16.56
CA LEU A 15 4.77 4.40 -16.32
C LEU A 15 3.80 3.44 -15.62
N GLY A 16 3.36 3.84 -14.42
CA GLY A 16 2.47 3.05 -13.58
C GLY A 16 1.24 2.59 -14.37
N LYS A 17 0.87 1.31 -14.19
CA LYS A 17 -0.36 0.76 -14.74
C LYS A 17 -1.50 1.73 -14.40
N GLN A 18 -2.11 2.32 -15.42
CA GLN A 18 -3.26 3.20 -15.23
C GLN A 18 -4.32 2.47 -14.40
N VAL A 19 -5.04 3.23 -13.57
CA VAL A 19 -6.10 2.68 -12.72
C VAL A 19 -7.24 2.24 -13.64
N ASP A 20 -7.34 0.94 -13.88
CA ASP A 20 -8.47 0.34 -14.60
C ASP A 20 -9.68 0.29 -13.66
N GLY A 21 -10.70 1.10 -13.95
CA GLY A 21 -11.94 1.17 -13.19
C GLY A 21 -13.02 0.17 -13.62
N THR A 22 -12.75 -0.64 -14.65
CA THR A 22 -13.71 -1.63 -15.18
C THR A 22 -13.55 -3.00 -14.52
N VAL A 23 -12.39 -3.28 -13.95
CA VAL A 23 -12.09 -4.50 -13.20
C VAL A 23 -12.12 -4.17 -11.70
N PRO A 24 -12.95 -4.88 -10.90
CA PRO A 24 -13.03 -4.60 -9.48
C PRO A 24 -11.74 -4.98 -8.75
N HIS A 25 -11.40 -4.23 -7.71
CA HIS A 25 -10.25 -4.50 -6.86
C HIS A 25 -10.63 -4.53 -5.38
N SER A 26 -10.09 -5.48 -4.62
CA SER A 26 -10.48 -5.72 -3.22
C SER A 26 -10.37 -4.47 -2.35
N ALA A 27 -9.30 -3.68 -2.49
CA ALA A 27 -9.09 -2.42 -1.77
C ALA A 27 -10.24 -1.41 -1.98
N ARG A 28 -10.76 -1.33 -3.21
CA ARG A 28 -11.85 -0.41 -3.59
C ARG A 28 -13.21 -0.91 -3.15
N VAL A 29 -13.43 -2.22 -3.20
CA VAL A 29 -14.64 -2.85 -2.65
C VAL A 29 -14.71 -2.64 -1.13
N TRP A 30 -13.57 -2.78 -0.44
CA TRP A 30 -13.48 -2.48 0.99
C TRP A 30 -13.74 -1.01 1.29
N ASN A 31 -13.19 -0.10 0.47
CA ASN A 31 -13.48 1.33 0.55
C ASN A 31 -15.00 1.59 0.41
N TYR A 32 -15.66 0.95 -0.55
CA TYR A 32 -17.10 1.05 -0.73
C TYR A 32 -17.91 0.58 0.51
N TRP A 33 -17.60 -0.59 1.08
CA TRP A 33 -18.29 -1.07 2.29
C TRP A 33 -18.09 -0.17 3.51
N LEU A 34 -16.96 0.53 3.58
CA LEU A 34 -16.70 1.53 4.62
C LEU A 34 -17.35 2.89 4.34
N GLY A 35 -18.07 3.05 3.23
CA GLY A 35 -18.71 4.31 2.84
C GLY A 35 -17.76 5.32 2.19
N GLY A 36 -16.60 4.89 1.72
CA GLY A 36 -15.66 5.72 0.98
C GLY A 36 -16.10 5.98 -0.47
N THR A 37 -15.42 6.93 -1.13
CA THR A 37 -15.72 7.36 -2.50
C THR A 37 -14.67 6.94 -3.52
N ASP A 38 -13.56 6.37 -3.08
CA ASP A 38 -12.44 5.95 -3.93
C ASP A 38 -12.70 4.55 -4.50
N ASN A 39 -13.81 4.42 -5.22
CA ASN A 39 -14.27 3.19 -5.85
C ASN A 39 -15.03 3.45 -7.15
N PHE A 40 -14.92 2.52 -8.09
CA PHE A 40 -15.59 2.59 -9.38
C PHE A 40 -16.90 1.80 -9.38
N ALA A 41 -17.68 1.93 -10.46
CA ALA A 41 -18.94 1.21 -10.62
C ALA A 41 -18.77 -0.31 -10.53
N ALA A 42 -17.69 -0.86 -11.12
CA ALA A 42 -17.39 -2.29 -11.05
C ALA A 42 -17.18 -2.79 -9.61
N ASP A 43 -16.52 -1.98 -8.77
CA ASP A 43 -16.29 -2.30 -7.35
C ASP A 43 -17.60 -2.34 -6.57
N ARG A 44 -18.50 -1.37 -6.83
CA ARG A 44 -19.82 -1.32 -6.17
C ARG A 44 -20.70 -2.49 -6.55
N VAL A 45 -20.74 -2.85 -7.84
CA VAL A 45 -21.49 -4.02 -8.32
C VAL A 45 -21.02 -5.29 -7.62
N LEU A 46 -19.70 -5.51 -7.54
CA LEU A 46 -19.16 -6.66 -6.81
C LEU A 46 -19.49 -6.58 -5.31
N GLY A 47 -19.34 -5.40 -4.70
CA GLY A 47 -19.67 -5.18 -3.30
C GLY A 47 -21.13 -5.48 -2.95
N ASP A 48 -22.06 -5.12 -3.83
CA ASP A 48 -23.49 -5.40 -3.70
C ASP A 48 -23.81 -6.90 -3.86
N GLN A 49 -23.16 -7.58 -4.82
CA GLN A 49 -23.29 -9.02 -5.00
C GLN A 49 -22.83 -9.78 -3.76
N VAL A 50 -21.68 -9.41 -3.19
CA VAL A 50 -21.18 -10.01 -1.95
C VAL A 50 -22.13 -9.74 -0.78
N ARG A 51 -22.65 -8.51 -0.66
CA ARG A 51 -23.62 -8.15 0.38
C ARG A 51 -24.92 -8.94 0.27
N ALA A 52 -25.37 -9.25 -0.95
CA ALA A 52 -26.56 -10.08 -1.15
C ALA A 52 -26.38 -11.52 -0.62
N VAL A 53 -25.17 -12.07 -0.73
CA VAL A 53 -24.83 -13.42 -0.21
C VAL A 53 -24.48 -13.40 1.27
N PHE A 54 -23.81 -12.34 1.73
CA PHE A 54 -23.38 -12.16 3.11
C PHE A 54 -23.76 -10.76 3.62
N PRO A 55 -24.99 -10.61 4.17
CA PRO A 55 -25.52 -9.30 4.57
C PRO A 55 -24.68 -8.55 5.61
N ASN A 56 -23.94 -9.27 6.47
CA ASN A 56 -23.14 -8.70 7.55
C ASN A 56 -21.74 -8.20 7.12
N ILE A 57 -21.44 -8.19 5.81
CA ILE A 57 -20.09 -7.84 5.32
C ILE A 57 -19.67 -6.41 5.69
N VAL A 58 -20.62 -5.47 5.77
CA VAL A 58 -20.35 -4.07 6.12
C VAL A 58 -19.94 -3.94 7.59
N GLU A 59 -20.62 -4.67 8.47
CA GLU A 59 -20.32 -4.76 9.89
C GLU A 59 -18.95 -5.40 10.10
N VAL A 60 -18.64 -6.46 9.36
CA VAL A 60 -17.31 -7.10 9.36
C VAL A 60 -16.22 -6.12 8.92
N ALA A 61 -16.44 -5.35 7.85
CA ALA A 61 -15.49 -4.35 7.39
C ALA A 61 -15.22 -3.30 8.47
N ARG A 62 -16.27 -2.77 9.11
CA ARG A 62 -16.13 -1.81 10.23
C ARG A 62 -15.41 -2.41 11.43
N ALA A 63 -15.76 -3.64 11.82
CA ALA A 63 -15.14 -4.33 12.94
C ALA A 63 -13.65 -4.62 12.70
N SER A 64 -13.30 -5.02 11.48
CA SER A 64 -11.91 -5.23 11.07
C SER A 64 -11.11 -3.92 11.08
N ARG A 65 -11.69 -2.79 10.62
CA ARG A 65 -11.02 -1.48 10.74
C ARG A 65 -10.82 -1.07 12.20
N ALA A 66 -11.82 -1.27 13.06
CA ALA A 66 -11.70 -1.00 14.48
C ALA A 66 -10.64 -1.88 15.16
N PHE A 67 -10.54 -3.14 14.75
CA PHE A 67 -9.51 -4.06 15.23
C PHE A 67 -8.10 -3.60 14.84
N LEU A 68 -7.88 -3.21 13.59
CA LEU A 68 -6.60 -2.66 13.13
C LEU A 68 -6.15 -1.51 14.03
N GLY A 69 -7.02 -0.54 14.30
CA GLY A 69 -6.69 0.60 15.17
C GLY A 69 -6.30 0.19 16.59
N ARG A 70 -7.00 -0.79 17.19
CA ARG A 70 -6.65 -1.32 18.53
C ARG A 70 -5.32 -2.07 18.51
N ALA A 71 -5.10 -2.93 17.52
CA ALA A 71 -3.88 -3.71 17.38
C ALA A 71 -2.66 -2.81 17.20
N VAL A 72 -2.73 -1.82 16.30
CA VAL A 72 -1.62 -0.86 16.08
C VAL A 72 -1.35 -0.04 17.34
N ARG A 73 -2.39 0.37 18.08
CA ARG A 73 -2.23 1.09 19.34
C ARG A 73 -1.48 0.27 20.38
N TYR A 74 -1.89 -0.99 20.58
CA TYR A 74 -1.20 -1.91 21.49
C TYR A 74 0.25 -2.12 21.07
N LEU A 75 0.49 -2.39 19.78
CA LEU A 75 1.83 -2.64 19.25
C LEU A 75 2.76 -1.43 19.42
N ALA A 76 2.29 -0.23 19.12
CA ALA A 76 3.07 0.99 19.25
C ALA A 76 3.23 1.44 20.71
N GLY A 77 2.21 1.26 21.54
CA GLY A 77 2.23 1.64 22.95
C GLY A 77 2.93 0.59 23.81
N GLU A 78 2.18 -0.43 24.17
CA GLU A 78 2.55 -1.43 25.17
C GLU A 78 3.67 -2.35 24.69
N ALA A 79 3.60 -2.85 23.44
CA ALA A 79 4.60 -3.78 22.93
C ALA A 79 5.88 -3.10 22.43
N GLY A 80 5.94 -1.76 22.40
CA GLY A 80 7.16 -1.03 22.04
C GLY A 80 7.61 -1.16 20.57
N ILE A 81 6.75 -1.62 19.66
CA ILE A 81 7.08 -1.76 18.24
C ILE A 81 7.19 -0.39 17.56
N ARG A 82 8.23 -0.21 16.75
CA ARG A 82 8.53 1.05 16.03
C ARG A 82 8.65 0.89 14.52
N GLN A 83 8.54 -0.35 14.02
CA GLN A 83 8.64 -0.65 12.60
C GLN A 83 7.46 -1.53 12.20
N PHE A 84 6.70 -1.08 11.23
CA PHE A 84 5.50 -1.77 10.75
C PHE A 84 5.65 -2.04 9.24
N LEU A 85 5.23 -3.24 8.85
CA LEU A 85 5.00 -3.61 7.46
C LEU A 85 3.52 -3.89 7.31
N ASP A 86 2.82 -3.03 6.56
CA ASP A 86 1.39 -3.12 6.31
C ASP A 86 1.17 -3.64 4.89
N VAL A 87 0.65 -4.89 4.79
CA VAL A 87 0.45 -5.61 3.54
C VAL A 87 -1.04 -5.69 3.25
N GLY A 88 -1.44 -5.15 2.10
CA GLY A 88 -2.85 -4.95 1.77
C GLY A 88 -3.43 -3.75 2.53
N THR A 89 -2.68 -2.65 2.55
CA THR A 89 -3.04 -1.44 3.33
C THR A 89 -4.40 -0.85 2.92
N GLY A 90 -4.86 -1.14 1.70
CA GLY A 90 -6.10 -0.60 1.17
C GLY A 90 -6.04 0.90 0.94
N LEU A 91 -7.20 1.50 0.65
CA LEU A 91 -7.30 2.92 0.40
C LEU A 91 -7.33 3.73 1.70
N PRO A 92 -6.84 4.99 1.68
CA PRO A 92 -6.82 5.82 2.86
C PRO A 92 -8.20 5.94 3.48
N THR A 93 -8.24 5.77 4.78
CA THR A 93 -9.44 5.92 5.61
C THR A 93 -9.01 6.62 6.90
N ALA A 94 -9.95 7.10 7.71
CA ALA A 94 -9.60 7.68 9.00
C ALA A 94 -8.78 6.68 9.83
N ASP A 95 -7.73 7.16 10.50
CA ASP A 95 -6.80 6.37 11.32
C ASP A 95 -5.96 5.35 10.54
N ASN A 96 -5.19 5.83 9.57
CA ASN A 96 -4.21 4.98 8.88
C ASN A 96 -3.13 4.48 9.87
N THR A 97 -2.51 3.32 9.56
CA THR A 97 -1.54 2.65 10.45
C THR A 97 -0.47 3.59 10.98
N HIS A 98 0.08 4.45 10.12
CA HIS A 98 1.08 5.45 10.51
C HIS A 98 0.53 6.54 11.44
N GLU A 99 -0.69 7.04 11.21
CA GLU A 99 -1.32 8.05 12.08
C GLU A 99 -1.52 7.48 13.49
N VAL A 100 -2.04 6.25 13.59
CA VAL A 100 -2.23 5.58 14.88
C VAL A 100 -0.89 5.36 15.59
N ALA A 101 0.10 4.80 14.89
CA ALA A 101 1.40 4.50 15.47
C ALA A 101 2.18 5.76 15.88
N GLN A 102 2.18 6.80 15.03
CA GLN A 102 2.95 8.03 15.26
C GLN A 102 2.32 8.96 16.29
N ARG A 103 0.99 8.90 16.49
CA ARG A 103 0.36 9.58 17.65
C ARG A 103 0.88 9.06 19.00
N ILE A 104 1.28 7.78 19.06
CA ILE A 104 1.78 7.13 20.27
C ILE A 104 3.30 7.22 20.36
N ALA A 105 3.98 6.93 19.26
CA ALA A 105 5.42 6.92 19.13
C ALA A 105 5.83 7.60 17.81
N PRO A 106 6.11 8.92 17.81
CA PRO A 106 6.38 9.72 16.60
C PRO A 106 7.53 9.20 15.73
N GLN A 107 8.46 8.44 16.31
CA GLN A 107 9.59 7.80 15.63
C GLN A 107 9.21 6.53 14.85
N SER A 108 7.95 6.09 14.92
CA SER A 108 7.47 4.87 14.24
C SER A 108 7.60 5.01 12.72
N ARG A 109 8.10 3.95 12.09
CA ARG A 109 8.31 3.83 10.64
C ARG A 109 7.38 2.77 10.08
N ILE A 110 6.72 3.10 8.97
CA ILE A 110 5.74 2.23 8.35
C ILE A 110 6.14 2.03 6.89
N VAL A 111 6.00 0.80 6.39
CA VAL A 111 6.08 0.49 4.96
C VAL A 111 4.73 -0.02 4.52
N TYR A 112 4.15 0.62 3.51
CA TYR A 112 2.89 0.21 2.90
C TYR A 112 3.13 -0.59 1.62
N VAL A 113 2.45 -1.73 1.52
CA VAL A 113 2.47 -2.60 0.35
C VAL A 113 1.04 -2.86 -0.10
N ASP A 114 0.78 -2.55 -1.38
CA ASP A 114 -0.49 -2.88 -2.03
C ASP A 114 -0.25 -3.16 -3.53
N ASN A 115 -1.15 -3.92 -4.14
CA ASN A 115 -1.11 -4.26 -5.55
C ASN A 115 -2.05 -3.38 -6.40
N ASP A 116 -2.97 -2.64 -5.78
CA ASP A 116 -3.82 -1.66 -6.47
C ASP A 116 -3.00 -0.41 -6.85
N PRO A 117 -2.94 -0.04 -8.14
CA PRO A 117 -2.31 1.21 -8.55
C PRO A 117 -2.94 2.45 -7.89
N LEU A 118 -4.25 2.42 -7.57
CA LEU A 118 -4.94 3.53 -6.91
C LEU A 118 -4.37 3.77 -5.51
N VAL A 119 -4.12 2.70 -4.75
CA VAL A 119 -3.51 2.79 -3.42
C VAL A 119 -2.12 3.43 -3.49
N LEU A 120 -1.31 3.10 -4.49
CA LEU A 120 0.01 3.72 -4.68
C LEU A 120 -0.07 5.21 -5.03
N VAL A 121 -1.09 5.64 -5.76
CA VAL A 121 -1.35 7.06 -6.05
C VAL A 121 -1.63 7.82 -4.75
N HIS A 122 -2.53 7.31 -3.91
CA HIS A 122 -2.85 7.93 -2.62
C HIS A 122 -1.66 7.91 -1.65
N ALA A 123 -0.92 6.79 -1.57
CA ALA A 123 0.25 6.68 -0.72
C ALA A 123 1.29 7.74 -1.06
N ARG A 124 1.56 8.00 -2.35
CA ARG A 124 2.51 9.07 -2.74
C ARG A 124 2.06 10.45 -2.27
N ALA A 125 0.77 10.76 -2.34
CA ALA A 125 0.22 12.04 -1.88
C ALA A 125 0.32 12.20 -0.35
N LEU A 126 0.10 11.13 0.41
CA LEU A 126 0.26 11.12 1.87
C LEU A 126 1.72 11.24 2.33
N LEU A 127 2.66 10.66 1.56
CA LEU A 127 4.08 10.71 1.88
C LEU A 127 4.70 12.10 1.63
N THR A 128 4.12 12.88 0.73
CA THR A 128 4.58 14.25 0.45
C THR A 128 4.15 15.28 1.50
N SER A 129 3.23 14.95 2.41
CA SER A 129 2.66 15.91 3.37
C SER A 129 3.26 15.87 4.79
N THR A 130 4.15 14.93 5.13
CA THR A 130 4.77 14.84 6.47
C THR A 130 6.16 15.48 6.54
N ARG A 131 6.26 16.72 7.06
CA ARG A 131 7.53 17.45 7.35
C ARG A 131 8.10 17.18 8.76
N ARG A 132 7.66 16.15 9.48
CA ARG A 132 8.23 15.80 10.80
C ARG A 132 8.31 14.29 10.98
N GLY A 133 9.38 13.68 10.48
CA GLY A 133 9.71 12.27 10.68
C GLY A 133 10.61 11.73 9.56
N PRO A 134 11.35 10.63 9.79
CA PRO A 134 12.11 9.97 8.72
C PRO A 134 11.18 9.49 7.61
N PRO A 135 11.63 9.45 6.34
CA PRO A 135 10.75 9.19 5.20
C PRO A 135 10.12 7.78 5.27
N THR A 136 8.79 7.75 5.21
CA THR A 136 7.98 6.55 4.98
C THR A 136 8.10 6.17 3.49
N THR A 137 8.26 4.89 3.16
CA THR A 137 8.48 4.43 1.77
C THR A 137 7.38 3.45 1.36
N SER A 138 6.85 3.62 0.15
CA SER A 138 5.94 2.65 -0.49
C SER A 138 6.68 1.91 -1.60
N ARG A 139 6.49 0.59 -1.67
CA ARG A 139 7.04 -0.27 -2.74
C ARG A 139 5.96 -1.15 -3.31
N ARG A 140 5.91 -1.23 -4.64
CA ARG A 140 5.05 -2.15 -5.37
C ARG A 140 5.61 -3.57 -5.28
N MET A 141 4.82 -4.54 -4.83
CA MET A 141 5.16 -5.95 -5.03
C MET A 141 4.96 -6.32 -6.49
N CYS A 142 6.03 -6.86 -7.11
CA CYS A 142 5.94 -7.54 -8.40
C CYS A 142 5.80 -9.04 -8.13
N GLY A 143 4.83 -9.70 -8.78
CA GLY A 143 4.51 -11.11 -8.59
C GLY A 143 5.69 -12.07 -8.80
N THR A 144 5.51 -13.28 -8.28
CA THR A 144 6.46 -14.39 -8.14
C THR A 144 7.36 -14.62 -9.35
N ARG A 145 8.68 -14.46 -9.18
CA ARG A 145 9.67 -15.08 -10.07
C ARG A 145 9.79 -16.56 -9.69
N THR A 146 9.48 -17.42 -10.65
CA THR A 146 9.88 -18.82 -10.65
C THR A 146 11.38 -18.94 -10.36
N ARG A 147 11.72 -19.77 -9.37
CA ARG A 147 13.10 -20.07 -8.94
C ARG A 147 13.89 -20.65 -10.11
N SER A 148 14.98 -19.99 -10.52
CA SER A 148 16.11 -20.63 -11.19
C SER A 148 17.35 -20.52 -10.30
N SER A 149 17.91 -21.67 -9.97
CA SER A 149 19.08 -21.92 -9.12
C SER A 149 20.37 -21.26 -9.62
N GLY A 150 21.07 -20.52 -8.74
CA GLY A 150 22.44 -20.05 -8.93
C GLY A 150 22.78 -18.86 -8.01
N PRO A 151 23.96 -18.82 -7.36
CA PRO A 151 24.24 -17.82 -6.33
C PRO A 151 24.60 -16.48 -6.98
N ARG A 152 23.72 -15.48 -6.85
CA ARG A 152 24.03 -14.09 -7.22
C ARG A 152 23.84 -13.20 -6.01
N ARG A 153 24.95 -12.60 -5.57
CA ARG A 153 24.99 -11.49 -4.62
C ARG A 153 24.10 -10.36 -5.17
N GLY A 154 22.95 -10.14 -4.53
CA GLY A 154 22.01 -9.09 -4.91
C GLY A 154 22.41 -7.72 -4.36
N PRO A 155 22.04 -6.61 -5.04
CA PRO A 155 22.38 -5.27 -4.60
C PRO A 155 21.60 -4.93 -3.33
N TRP A 156 22.36 -4.57 -2.32
CA TRP A 156 21.91 -4.29 -0.97
C TRP A 156 20.96 -3.10 -0.93
N ILE A 157 19.99 -3.20 -0.01
CA ILE A 157 19.18 -2.10 0.50
C ILE A 157 20.11 -0.97 0.90
N SER A 158 20.09 0.15 0.18
CA SER A 158 20.78 1.38 0.62
C SER A 158 19.92 2.03 1.71
N VAL A 159 20.33 1.85 2.96
CA VAL A 159 19.87 2.65 4.10
C VAL A 159 20.82 3.83 4.20
N ASN A 160 20.34 5.04 3.90
CA ASN A 160 21.13 6.26 4.10
C ASN A 160 21.37 6.42 5.62
N ARG A 161 22.61 6.17 6.07
CA ARG A 161 23.07 6.56 7.41
C ARG A 161 23.69 7.94 7.29
N SER A 162 23.07 8.92 7.93
CA SER A 162 23.75 10.18 8.23
C SER A 162 24.25 10.11 9.67
N HIS A 163 25.55 10.26 9.83
CA HIS A 163 26.22 10.52 11.10
C HIS A 163 25.89 11.93 11.61
#